data_AF-A0A1D3JY05-F1
#
_entry.id   AF-A0A1D3JY05-F1
#
_cell.length_a   1.000
_cell.length_b   1.000
_cell.length_c   1.000
_cell.angle_alpha   90.00
_cell.angle_beta   90.00
_cell.angle_gamma   90.00
#
_symmetry.space_group_name_H-M   'P 1'
#
loop_
_entity.id
_entity.type
_entity.pdbx_description
1 polymer ?
#
loop_
_entity_poly.entity_id
_entity_poly.type
_entity_poly.pdbx_seq_one_letter_code
_entity_poly.pdbx_strand_id
1 'polypeptide(L)' 'MLIAQQLQHCGLQPANLCVEVTEGVLLSDSLGAEQAIRDLHALGIRLAIDDFGTGYSSLGYLRHLPISELNA' A
#
# COMPACT_ATOMS: atom_id res chain seq x y z
N MET A 1 15.60 -2.40 -2.86
CA MET A 1 14.61 -1.63 -2.09
C MET A 1 14.91 -1.79 -0.61
N LEU A 2 14.96 -0.70 0.17
CA LEU A 2 15.37 -0.72 1.59
C LEU A 2 14.50 -1.65 2.45
N ILE A 3 13.19 -1.65 2.22
CA ILE A 3 12.23 -2.46 2.99
C ILE A 3 12.51 -3.96 2.84
N ALA A 4 12.72 -4.44 1.60
CA ALA A 4 13.07 -5.83 1.34
C ALA A 4 14.35 -6.26 2.07
N GLN A 5 15.36 -5.39 2.09
CA GLN A 5 16.61 -5.66 2.82
C GLN A 5 16.37 -5.75 4.32
N GLN A 6 15.56 -4.85 4.90
CA GLN A 6 15.26 -4.90 6.34
C GLN A 6 14.47 -6.15 6.71
N LEU A 7 13.47 -6.54 5.91
CA LEU A 7 12.73 -7.78 6.12
C LEU A 7 13.66 -9.01 6.15
N GLN A 8 14.61 -9.08 5.22
CA GLN A 8 15.62 -10.14 5.20
C GLN A 8 16.51 -10.12 6.46
N HIS A 9 17.00 -8.95 6.88
CA HIS A 9 17.83 -8.83 8.09
C HIS A 9 17.07 -9.25 9.36
N CYS A 10 15.77 -8.97 9.42
CA CYS A 10 14.91 -9.36 10.54
C CYS A 10 14.41 -10.81 10.46
N GLY A 11 14.67 -11.54 9.36
CA GLY A 11 14.13 -12.88 9.13
C GLY A 11 12.61 -12.91 8.95
N LEU A 12 12.00 -11.79 8.55
CA LEU A 12 10.56 -11.66 8.34
C LEU A 12 10.19 -11.94 6.89
N GLN A 13 9.12 -12.72 6.70
CA GLN A 13 8.53 -12.91 5.38
C GLN A 13 7.76 -11.65 4.97
N PRO A 14 7.83 -11.22 3.70
CA PRO A 14 7.08 -10.04 3.22
C PRO A 14 5.58 -10.09 3.51
N ALA A 15 4.95 -11.27 3.42
CA ALA A 15 3.53 -11.46 3.72
C ALA A 15 3.13 -11.16 5.18
N ASN A 16 4.11 -11.16 6.09
CA ASN A 16 3.89 -10.81 7.50
C ASN A 16 3.89 -9.31 7.75
N LEU A 17 4.31 -8.50 6.77
CA LEU A 17 4.23 -7.05 6.82
C LEU A 17 2.96 -6.58 6.10
N CYS A 18 2.20 -5.74 6.77
CA CYS A 18 1.15 -4.93 6.15
C CYS A 18 1.61 -3.48 6.16
N VAL A 19 1.47 -2.78 5.04
CA VAL A 19 1.70 -1.35 4.94
C VAL A 19 0.37 -0.65 4.73
N GLU A 20 0.02 0.23 5.65
CA GLU A 20 -1.15 1.09 5.58
C GLU A 20 -0.82 2.40 4.87
N VAL A 21 -1.70 2.80 3.96
CA VAL A 21 -1.61 4.05 3.21
C VAL A 21 -2.91 4.81 3.40
N THR A 22 -2.82 6.07 3.84
CA THR A 22 -4.01 6.90 4.02
C THR A 22 -4.59 7.36 2.68
N GLU A 23 -5.91 7.61 2.66
CA GLU A 23 -6.63 8.09 1.48
C GLU A 23 -5.97 9.34 0.85
N GLY A 24 -5.53 10.29 1.67
CA GLY A 24 -4.93 11.54 1.20
C GLY A 24 -3.62 11.36 0.44
N VAL A 25 -2.79 10.39 0.84
CA VAL A 25 -1.51 10.08 0.16
C VAL A 25 -1.79 9.49 -1.22
N LEU A 26 -2.80 8.63 -1.34
CA LEU A 26 -3.24 8.07 -2.61
C LEU A 26 -3.80 9.14 -3.56
N LEU A 27 -4.65 10.03 -3.04
CA LEU A 27 -5.29 11.08 -3.83
C LEU A 27 -4.35 12.22 -4.24
N SER A 28 -3.19 12.35 -3.60
CA SER A 28 -2.21 13.40 -3.90
C SER A 28 -1.52 13.26 -5.28
N ASP A 29 -1.91 12.27 -6.09
CA ASP A 29 -1.47 12.01 -7.48
C ASP A 29 0.06 12.09 -7.66
N SER A 30 0.78 11.60 -6.65
CA SER A 30 2.21 11.42 -6.81
C SER A 30 2.41 10.13 -7.60
N LEU A 31 2.93 10.24 -8.84
CA LEU A 31 3.38 9.10 -9.65
C LEU A 31 4.27 8.12 -8.85
N GLY A 32 4.93 8.61 -7.79
CA GLY A 32 5.72 7.80 -6.86
C GLY A 32 4.89 6.91 -5.92
N ALA A 33 3.71 7.32 -5.46
CA ALA A 33 2.91 6.53 -4.53
C ALA A 33 2.36 5.26 -5.18
N GLU A 34 1.77 5.36 -6.37
CA GLU A 34 1.27 4.20 -7.09
C GLU A 34 2.41 3.22 -7.42
N GLN A 35 3.55 3.71 -7.90
CA GLN A 35 4.70 2.85 -8.20
C GLN A 35 5.21 2.15 -6.94
N ALA A 36 5.31 2.85 -5.81
CA ALA A 36 5.73 2.26 -4.54
C ALA A 36 4.76 1.16 -4.06
N ILE A 37 3.45 1.36 -4.21
CA ILE A 37 2.41 0.36 -3.90
C ILE A 37 2.60 -0.88 -4.79
N ARG A 38 2.81 -0.69 -6.09
CA ARG A 38 3.05 -1.81 -7.01
C ARG A 38 4.33 -2.57 -6.66
N ASP A 39 5.40 -1.86 -6.31
CA ASP A 39 6.68 -2.46 -5.92
C ASP A 39 6.56 -3.25 -4.62
N LEU A 40 5.86 -2.71 -3.62
CA LEU A 40 5.58 -3.39 -2.35
C LEU A 40 4.74 -4.65 -2.56
N HIS A 41 3.68 -4.55 -3.35
CA HIS A 41 2.85 -5.71 -3.68
C HIS A 41 3.64 -6.79 -4.44
N ALA A 42 4.51 -6.39 -5.38
CA ALA A 42 5.37 -7.32 -6.12
C ALA A 42 6.36 -8.07 -5.20
N LEU A 43 6.73 -7.50 -4.05
CA LEU A 43 7.51 -8.17 -3.01
C LEU A 43 6.68 -9.15 -2.16
N GLY A 44 5.36 -9.20 -2.33
CA GLY A 44 4.44 -9.99 -1.53
C GLY A 44 4.07 -9.33 -0.20
N ILE A 45 4.26 -8.01 -0.07
CA ILE A 45 3.84 -7.23 1.10
C ILE A 45 2.35 -6.92 0.98
N ARG A 46 1.61 -7.08 2.07
CA ARG A 46 0.18 -6.74 2.10
C ARG A 46 0.00 -5.23 2.19
N LEU A 47 -1.02 -4.73 1.53
CA LEU A 47 -1.32 -3.30 1.45
C LEU A 47 -2.73 -3.06 1.96
N ALA A 48 -2.86 -2.11 2.87
CA ALA A 48 -4.12 -1.67 3.42
C ALA A 48 -4.33 -0.18 3.16
N ILE A 49 -5.58 0.22 3.02
CA ILE A 49 -5.95 1.64 2.97
C ILE A 49 -6.59 2.03 4.28
N ASP A 50 -6.15 3.16 4.82
CA ASP A 50 -6.64 3.74 6.07
C ASP A 50 -7.48 5.00 5.82
N ASP A 51 -8.41 5.29 6.75
CA ASP A 51 -9.38 6.40 6.71
C ASP A 51 -10.25 6.47 5.43
N PHE A 52 -10.50 5.32 4.78
CA PHE A 52 -11.25 5.29 3.53
C PHE A 52 -12.70 5.77 3.71
N GLY A 53 -13.11 6.78 2.94
CA GLY A 53 -14.48 7.29 2.93
C GLY A 53 -14.70 8.54 3.79
N THR A 54 -13.63 9.09 4.36
CA THR A 54 -13.64 10.41 5.03
C THR A 54 -13.38 11.56 4.04
N GLY A 55 -12.98 11.25 2.79
CA GLY A 55 -12.66 12.20 1.71
C GLY A 55 -13.33 11.90 0.36
N TYR A 56 -12.72 12.39 -0.73
CA TYR A 56 -13.23 12.39 -2.11
C TYR A 56 -12.92 11.10 -2.90
N SER A 57 -12.67 9.96 -2.24
CA SER A 57 -12.29 8.72 -2.94
C SER A 57 -13.47 7.94 -3.50
N SER A 58 -13.41 7.70 -4.81
CA SER A 58 -14.30 6.79 -5.52
C SER A 58 -13.70 5.37 -5.53
N LEU A 59 -14.51 4.34 -5.28
CA LEU A 59 -14.17 2.92 -5.47
C LEU A 59 -13.49 2.61 -6.83
N GLY A 60 -13.69 3.47 -7.84
CA GLY A 60 -13.05 3.37 -9.14
C GLY A 60 -11.52 3.52 -9.12
N TYR A 61 -10.96 4.34 -8.20
CA TYR A 61 -9.51 4.50 -8.07
C TYR A 61 -8.87 3.24 -7.47
N LEU A 62 -9.50 2.68 -6.43
CA LEU A 62 -9.05 1.46 -5.76
C LEU A 62 -9.00 0.24 -6.68
N ARG A 63 -9.89 0.17 -7.67
CA ARG A 63 -9.97 -0.97 -8.60
C ARG A 63 -8.66 -1.23 -9.36
N HIS A 64 -7.81 -0.22 -9.51
CA HIS A 64 -6.55 -0.32 -10.27
C HIS A 64 -5.32 -0.55 -9.40
N LEU A 65 -5.48 -0.49 -8.08
CA LEU A 65 -4.41 -0.64 -7.10
C LEU A 65 -4.43 -2.05 -6.50
N PRO A 66 -3.26 -2.67 -6.28
CA PRO A 66 -3.16 -4.02 -5.72
C PRO A 66 -3.29 -3.99 -4.19
N ILE A 67 -4.45 -3.59 -3.69
CA ILE A 67 -4.75 -3.45 -2.26
C ILE A 67 -5.34 -4.77 -1.73
N SER A 68 -4.88 -5.17 -0.55
CA SER A 68 -5.31 -6.41 0.12
C SER A 68 -6.46 -6.17 1.11
N GLU A 69 -6.45 -5.03 1.80
CA GLU A 69 -7.34 -4.75 2.93
C GLU A 69 -7.84 -3.29 2.90
N LEU A 70 -9.05 -3.05 3.41
CA LEU A 70 -9.69 -1.74 3.50
C LEU A 70 -10.10 -1.49 4.95
N ASN A 71 -9.58 -0.43 5.55
CA ASN A 71 -9.89 0.01 6.90
C ASN A 71 -10.68 1.32 6.83
N ALA A 72 -11.73 1.42 7.66
CA ALA A 72 -12.69 2.53 7.72
C ALA A 72 -13.04 2.87 9.16
#